data_AF-A0A7G8GVJ7-F1
#
_entry.id   AF-A0A7G8GVJ7-F1
#
_cell.length_a   1.000
_cell.length_b   1.000
_cell.length_c   1.000
_cell.angle_alpha   90.00
_cell.angle_beta   90.00
_cell.angle_gamma   90.00
#
_symmetry.space_group_name_H-M   'P 1'
#
loop_
_entity.id
_entity.type
_entity.pdbx_description
1 polymer ?
#
loop_
_entity_poly.entity_id
_entity_poly.type
_entity_poly.pdbx_seq_one_letter_code
_entity_poly.pdbx_strand_id
1 'polypeptide(L)' 'MPQQFEAEAIKRSINDTNDLDQLKALARELADLYVRQRAATAWVIAEK' A
#
# COMPACT_ATOMS: atom_id res chain seq x y z
N MET A 1 -2.42 -17.00 3.48
CA MET A 1 -2.36 -15.58 3.88
C MET A 1 -1.94 -14.74 2.67
N PRO A 2 -2.88 -14.31 1.81
CA PRO A 2 -2.59 -13.58 0.56
C PRO A 2 -1.91 -12.22 0.79
N GLN A 3 -2.28 -11.53 1.87
CA GLN A 3 -1.80 -10.18 2.19
C GLN A 3 -0.29 -10.12 2.48
N GLN A 4 0.29 -11.20 3.03
CA GLN A 4 1.73 -11.26 3.26
C GLN A 4 2.51 -11.38 1.94
N PHE A 5 1.94 -12.01 0.92
CA PHE A 5 2.55 -12.11 -0.40
C PHE A 5 2.54 -10.76 -1.15
N GLU A 6 1.43 -10.03 -1.07
CA GLU A 6 1.31 -8.71 -1.70
C GLU A 6 2.28 -7.69 -1.09
N ALA A 7 2.41 -7.66 0.25
CA ALA A 7 3.34 -6.77 0.92
C ALA A 7 4.80 -7.03 0.52
N GLU A 8 5.20 -8.30 0.41
CA GLU A 8 6.55 -8.67 -0.03
C GLU A 8 6.81 -8.40 -1.53
N ALA A 9 5.78 -8.50 -2.37
CA ALA A 9 5.88 -8.12 -3.78
C ALA A 9 6.11 -6.61 -3.93
N ILE A 10 5.38 -5.79 -3.17
CA ILE A 10 5.55 -4.33 -3.18
C ILE A 10 6.94 -3.94 -2.67
N LYS A 11 7.42 -4.54 -1.58
CA LYS A 11 8.77 -4.30 -1.05
C LYS A 11 9.86 -4.63 -2.07
N ARG A 12 9.73 -5.75 -2.79
CA ARG A 12 10.66 -6.09 -3.88
C ARG A 12 10.62 -5.06 -5.00
N SER A 13 9.43 -4.66 -5.44
CA SER A 13 9.28 -3.64 -6.49
C SER A 13 9.91 -2.30 -6.11
N ILE A 14 9.84 -1.89 -4.84
CA ILE A 14 10.52 -0.70 -4.33
C ILE A 14 12.05 -0.86 -4.39
N ASN A 15 12.57 -1.98 -3.91
CA ASN A 15 14.01 -2.23 -3.85
C ASN A 15 14.64 -2.34 -5.26
N ASP A 16 13.89 -2.86 -6.23
CA ASP A 16 14.36 -3.05 -7.60
C ASP A 16 14.21 -1.77 -8.45
N THR A 17 13.53 -0.74 -7.92
CA THR A 17 13.31 0.52 -8.64
C THR A 17 14.56 1.40 -8.62
N ASN A 18 15.13 1.64 -9.80
CA ASN A 18 16.26 2.55 -10.01
C ASN A 18 15.85 3.90 -10.63
N ASP A 19 14.55 4.10 -10.83
CA ASP A 19 13.97 5.32 -11.39
C ASP A 19 13.22 6.10 -10.29
N LEU A 20 13.65 7.34 -10.06
CA LEU A 20 13.09 8.18 -9.00
C LEU A 20 11.60 8.49 -9.20
N ASP A 21 11.15 8.63 -10.45
CA ASP A 21 9.75 8.96 -10.74
C ASP A 21 8.85 7.72 -10.60
N GLN A 22 9.35 6.54 -10.95
CA GLN A 22 8.67 5.27 -10.62
C GLN A 22 8.56 5.07 -9.11
N LEU A 23 9.62 5.38 -8.35
CA LEU A 23 9.59 5.26 -6.90
C LEU A 23 8.56 6.21 -6.26
N LYS A 24 8.49 7.46 -6.75
CA LYS A 24 7.46 8.43 -6.32
C LYS A 24 6.05 7.95 -6.66
N ALA A 25 5.85 7.31 -7.81
CA ALA A 25 4.56 6.76 -8.21
C ALA A 25 4.13 5.62 -7.28
N LEU A 26 5.01 4.63 -7.05
CA LEU A 26 4.79 3.53 -6.10
C LEU A 26 4.49 4.02 -4.68
N ALA A 27 5.23 5.03 -4.20
CA ALA A 27 5.01 5.61 -2.88
C ALA A 27 3.65 6.29 -2.74
N ARG A 28 3.17 6.99 -3.79
CA ARG A 28 1.84 7.60 -3.81
C ARG A 28 0.74 6.55 -3.77
N GLU A 29 0.86 5.50 -4.58
CA GLU A 29 -0.12 4.43 -4.63
C GLU A 29 -0.23 3.70 -3.28
N LEU A 30 0.91 3.45 -2.62
CA LEU A 30 0.95 2.91 -1.26
C LEU A 30 0.27 3.82 -0.23
N ALA A 31 0.51 5.13 -0.30
CA ALA A 31 -0.11 6.10 0.61
C ALA A 31 -1.63 6.13 0.43
N ASP A 32 -2.11 6.13 -0.81
CA ASP A 32 -3.53 6.09 -1.14
C ASP A 32 -4.19 4.80 -0.62
N LEU A 33 -3.53 3.65 -0.83
CA LEU A 33 -4.02 2.36 -0.34
C LEU A 33 -4.16 2.35 1.19
N TYR A 34 -3.16 2.87 1.90
CA TYR A 34 -3.17 2.97 3.35
C TYR A 34 -4.31 3.85 3.87
N VAL A 35 -4.52 5.02 3.27
CA VAL A 35 -5.62 5.92 3.65
C VAL A 35 -6.98 5.26 3.41
N ARG A 36 -7.17 4.57 2.28
CA ARG A 36 -8.40 3.83 1.98
C ARG A 36 -8.64 2.70 2.98
N GLN A 37 -7.62 1.93 3.32
CA GLN A 37 -7.73 0.85 4.31
C GLN A 37 -8.09 1.39 5.70
N ARG A 38 -7.47 2.50 6.11
CA ARG A 38 -7.76 3.16 7.38
C ARG A 38 -9.20 3.68 7.42
N ALA A 39 -9.66 4.31 6.34
CA ALA A 39 -11.05 4.78 6.23
C ALA A 39 -12.02 3.61 6.33
N ALA A 40 -11.85 2.56 5.53
CA ALA A 40 -12.70 1.36 5.56
C ALA A 40 -12.75 0.71 6.95
N THR A 41 -11.61 0.65 7.65
CA THR A 41 -11.52 0.13 9.02
C THR A 41 -12.30 1.00 10.01
N ALA A 42 -12.18 2.33 9.88
CA ALA A 42 -12.92 3.27 10.74
C ALA A 42 -14.44 3.15 10.54
N TRP A 43 -14.91 2.97 9.31
CA TRP A 43 -16.33 2.70 9.00
C TRP A 43 -16.81 1.42 9.69
N VAL A 44 -16.08 0.31 9.52
CA VAL A 44 -16.44 -0.99 10.14
C VAL A 44 -16.51 -0.92 11.67
N ILE A 45 -15.64 -0.12 12.30
CA ILE A 45 -15.66 0.08 13.77
C ILE A 45 -16.87 0.94 14.19
N ALA A 46 -17.23 1.97 13.42
CA ALA A 46 -18.34 2.86 13.73
C ALA A 46 -19.72 2.20 13.55
N GLU A 47 -19.81 1.16 12.71
CA GLU A 47 -21.06 0.40 12.44
C GLU A 47 -21.33 -0.73 13.47
N LYS A 48 -20.48 -0.89 14.49
CA LYS A 48 -20.58 -1.91 15.56
C LYS A 48 -20.99 -1.30 16.90
#